data_AF-A0A8D0P0L0-F1
#
_entry.id   AF-A0A8D0P0L0-F1
#
_cell.length_a   1.000
_cell.length_b   1.000
_cell.length_c   1.000
_cell.angle_alpha   90.00
_cell.angle_beta   90.00
_cell.angle_gamma   90.00
#
_symmetry.space_group_name_H-M   'P 1'
#
loop_
_entity.id
_entity.type
_entity.pdbx_description
1 polymer ?
#
loop_
_entity_poly.entity_id
_entity_poly.type
_entity_poly.pdbx_seq_one_letter_code
_entity_poly.pdbx_strand_id
1 'polypeptide(L)'
;MTKEEFAKMKQELEAEYLAVFKKTLSSHEVFLQRLSSHPVLSKDRNFHFFLEYDQDRSVRRKKYQRDVHWLFQKCGVKEVDDFFEQEKNFLINCYNKIKDSCAKADRMTRSHKNVVDNYVHTAACLHSLASEEPMVIKKYLLKVAKLFEKLRKVETLRMVRALVSLSIILASVLILAFLKTTDQFLGYICSIIGVTNP
;
A
#
# COMPACT_ATOMS: atom_id res chain seq x y z
N MET A 1 18.35 1.25 33.48
CA MET A 1 18.51 1.21 32.02
C MET A 1 19.98 0.98 31.72
N THR A 2 20.32 -0.20 31.20
CA THR A 2 21.72 -0.58 30.92
C THR A 2 22.18 0.01 29.59
N LYS A 3 23.50 0.11 29.37
CA LYS A 3 24.05 0.60 28.09
C LYS A 3 23.60 -0.26 26.90
N GLU A 4 23.40 -1.56 27.11
CA GLU A 4 22.90 -2.49 26.09
C GLU A 4 21.42 -2.25 25.76
N GLU A 5 20.59 -1.99 26.76
CA GLU A 5 19.17 -1.63 26.55
C GLU A 5 19.04 -0.34 25.74
N PHE A 6 19.87 0.67 26.02
CA PHE A 6 19.86 1.93 25.28
C PHE A 6 20.33 1.78 23.83
N ALA A 7 21.39 0.98 23.59
CA ALA A 7 21.89 0.70 22.26
C ALA A 7 20.84 -0.05 21.41
N LYS A 8 20.15 -1.02 22.02
CA LYS A 8 19.06 -1.76 21.37
C LYS A 8 17.88 -0.86 21.03
N MET A 9 17.44 -0.02 21.96
CA MET A 9 16.34 0.93 21.73
C MET A 9 16.66 1.95 20.63
N LYS A 10 17.91 2.45 20.59
CA LYS A 10 18.38 3.33 19.51
C LYS A 10 18.33 2.63 18.15
N GLN A 11 18.80 1.38 18.08
CA GLN A 11 18.80 0.60 16.85
C GLN A 11 17.39 0.28 16.35
N GLU A 12 16.46 -0.05 17.25
CA GLU A 12 15.05 -0.26 16.91
C GLU A 12 14.41 1.02 16.33
N LEU A 13 14.68 2.17 16.95
CA LEU A 13 14.15 3.46 16.50
C LEU A 13 14.72 3.88 15.13
N GLU A 14 16.01 3.64 14.88
CA GLU A 14 16.65 3.86 13.58
C GLU A 14 16.05 2.95 12.50
N ALA A 15 15.78 1.68 12.83
CA ALA A 15 15.14 0.73 11.91
C ALA A 15 13.70 1.14 11.57
N GLU A 16 12.91 1.59 12.55
CA GLU A 16 11.56 2.10 12.33
C GLU A 16 11.57 3.36 11.46
N TYR A 17 12.47 4.31 11.75
CA TYR A 17 12.64 5.52 10.93
C TYR A 17 12.96 5.16 9.48
N LEU A 18 13.93 4.26 9.27
CA LEU A 18 14.32 3.82 7.93
C LEU A 18 13.16 3.15 7.19
N ALA A 19 12.34 2.36 7.88
CA ALA A 19 11.17 1.72 7.30
C ALA A 19 10.12 2.75 6.85
N VAL A 20 9.83 3.75 7.68
CA VAL A 20 8.92 4.86 7.32
C VAL A 20 9.48 5.68 6.16
N PHE A 21 10.77 6.02 6.21
CA PHE A 21 11.44 6.76 5.16
C PHE A 21 11.36 6.05 3.81
N LYS A 22 11.70 4.75 3.77
CA LYS A 22 11.60 3.92 2.55
C LYS A 22 10.16 3.85 2.02
N LYS A 23 9.17 3.74 2.91
CA LYS A 23 7.75 3.75 2.52
C LYS A 23 7.35 5.07 1.88
N THR A 24 7.77 6.19 2.48
CA THR A 24 7.50 7.54 1.97
C THR A 24 8.20 7.76 0.62
N LEU A 25 9.47 7.39 0.50
CA LEU A 25 10.22 7.47 -0.76
C LEU A 25 9.55 6.67 -1.87
N SER A 26 9.15 5.43 -1.61
CA SER A 26 8.45 4.59 -2.59
C SER A 26 7.12 5.24 -3.04
N SER A 27 6.39 5.85 -2.11
CA SER A 27 5.16 6.58 -2.46
C SER A 27 5.44 7.79 -3.35
N HIS A 28 6.51 8.55 -3.07
CA HIS A 28 6.90 9.70 -3.89
C HIS A 28 7.43 9.28 -5.27
N GLU A 29 8.22 8.21 -5.34
CA GLU A 29 8.74 7.67 -6.59
C GLU A 29 7.60 7.29 -7.54
N VAL A 30 6.64 6.51 -7.05
CA VAL A 30 5.45 6.10 -7.84
C VAL A 30 4.63 7.33 -8.26
N PHE A 31 4.50 8.32 -7.38
CA PHE A 31 3.81 9.57 -7.71
C PHE A 31 4.51 10.34 -8.84
N LEU A 32 5.83 10.51 -8.77
CA LEU A 32 6.61 11.21 -9.78
C LEU A 32 6.64 10.45 -11.12
N GLN A 33 6.76 9.12 -11.09
CA GLN A 33 6.64 8.28 -12.29
C GLN A 33 5.27 8.48 -12.96
N ARG A 34 4.19 8.52 -12.18
CA ARG A 34 2.84 8.75 -12.72
C ARG A 34 2.69 10.13 -13.33
N LEU A 35 3.15 11.18 -12.65
CA LEU A 35 3.14 12.54 -13.20
C LEU A 35 3.92 12.61 -14.52
N SER A 36 5.09 11.96 -14.56
CA SER A 36 5.93 11.91 -15.76
C SER A 36 5.30 11.10 -16.91
N SER A 37 4.48 10.10 -16.60
CA SER A 37 3.75 9.31 -17.61
C SER A 37 2.47 9.95 -18.12
N HIS A 38 1.97 10.98 -17.44
CA HIS A 38 0.67 11.58 -17.75
C HIS A 38 0.77 12.55 -18.94
N PRO A 39 -0.10 12.46 -19.97
CA PRO A 39 0.05 13.19 -21.24
C PRO A 39 0.02 14.72 -21.11
N VAL A 40 -0.69 15.25 -20.10
CA VAL A 40 -0.75 16.69 -19.79
C VAL A 40 0.26 17.12 -18.73
N LEU A 41 0.23 16.52 -17.53
CA LEU A 41 1.05 16.93 -16.39
C LEU A 41 2.56 16.76 -16.61
N SER A 42 2.98 15.80 -17.43
CA SER A 42 4.39 15.59 -17.77
C SER A 42 5.03 16.79 -18.48
N LYS A 43 4.23 17.64 -19.14
CA LYS A 43 4.69 18.80 -19.90
C LYS A 43 4.70 20.10 -19.07
N ASP A 44 4.33 20.03 -17.78
CA ASP A 44 4.27 21.23 -16.94
C ASP A 44 5.67 21.78 -16.64
N ARG A 45 5.88 23.07 -16.92
CA ARG A 45 7.18 23.73 -16.69
C ARG A 45 7.61 23.72 -15.23
N ASN A 46 6.69 23.81 -14.28
CA ASN A 46 7.03 23.75 -12.85
C ASN A 46 7.39 22.33 -12.44
N PHE A 47 6.81 21.30 -13.08
CA PHE A 47 7.19 19.92 -12.85
C PHE A 47 8.60 19.62 -13.35
N HIS A 48 8.96 20.06 -14.55
CA HIS A 48 10.34 19.97 -15.05
C HIS A 48 11.33 20.71 -14.14
N PHE A 49 10.99 21.96 -13.75
CA PHE A 49 11.80 22.72 -12.83
C PHE A 49 11.94 22.03 -11.47
N PHE A 50 10.88 21.40 -10.95
CA PHE A 50 10.94 20.65 -9.69
C PHE A 50 11.89 19.45 -9.75
N LEU A 51 12.01 18.78 -10.91
CA LEU A 51 12.89 17.62 -11.09
C LEU A 51 14.36 17.98 -11.35
N GLU A 52 14.62 19.10 -12.02
CA GLU A 52 15.97 19.50 -12.45
C GLU A 52 16.73 20.36 -11.43
N TYR A 53 16.04 20.87 -10.39
CA TYR A 53 16.60 21.90 -9.52
C TYR A 53 17.27 21.32 -8.26
N ASP A 54 18.57 21.55 -8.11
CA ASP A 54 19.44 20.98 -7.05
C ASP A 54 19.71 21.97 -5.89
N GLN A 55 19.01 23.11 -5.83
CA GLN A 55 19.18 24.13 -4.78
C GLN A 55 17.93 24.27 -3.89
N ASP A 56 18.15 24.39 -2.57
CA ASP A 56 17.10 24.56 -1.58
C ASP A 56 16.34 25.89 -1.77
N ARG A 57 15.08 25.81 -2.21
CA ARG A 57 14.13 26.93 -2.14
C ARG A 57 13.04 26.63 -1.12
N SER A 58 13.01 27.42 -0.06
CA SER A 58 11.75 27.67 0.68
C SER A 58 10.84 28.52 -0.21
N VAL A 59 9.96 27.86 -0.98
CA VAL A 59 9.03 28.58 -1.87
C VAL A 59 8.01 29.33 -1.01
N ARG A 60 8.25 30.64 -0.82
CA ARG A 60 7.27 31.57 -0.24
C ARG A 60 6.00 31.51 -1.09
N ARG A 61 4.92 30.96 -0.52
CA ARG A 61 3.61 30.79 -1.16
C ARG A 61 3.13 32.13 -1.73
N LYS A 62 3.23 32.33 -3.05
CA LYS A 62 2.33 33.25 -3.74
C LYS A 62 0.99 32.54 -3.85
N LYS A 63 -0.05 33.11 -3.22
CA LYS A 63 -1.42 32.59 -3.23
C LYS A 63 -1.92 32.57 -4.67
N TYR A 64 -1.75 31.44 -5.33
CA TYR A 64 -2.26 31.22 -6.68
C TYR A 64 -3.73 30.79 -6.56
N GLN A 65 -4.60 31.74 -6.20
CA GLN A 65 -6.03 31.63 -6.48
C GLN A 65 -6.15 31.83 -7.99
N ARG A 66 -5.82 30.79 -8.77
CA ARG A 66 -6.19 30.75 -10.19
C ARG A 66 -7.71 30.76 -10.17
N ASP A 67 -8.31 31.64 -10.93
CA ASP A 67 -9.75 31.81 -11.07
C ASP A 67 -10.42 30.54 -11.61
N VAL A 68 -10.48 29.46 -10.83
CA VAL A 68 -11.27 28.26 -11.19
C VAL A 68 -12.75 28.63 -11.32
N HIS A 69 -13.15 29.73 -10.68
CA HIS A 69 -14.48 30.30 -10.73
C HIS A 69 -15.00 30.54 -12.16
N TRP A 70 -14.20 31.12 -13.07
CA TRP A 70 -14.66 31.35 -14.45
C TRP A 70 -14.75 30.06 -15.29
N LEU A 71 -13.96 29.04 -14.97
CA LEU A 71 -14.05 27.71 -15.61
C LEU A 71 -15.36 27.01 -15.23
N PHE A 72 -15.80 27.13 -13.97
CA PHE A 72 -17.04 26.53 -13.49
C PHE A 72 -18.29 27.34 -13.84
N GLN A 73 -18.18 28.65 -14.07
CA GLN A 73 -19.32 29.52 -14.36
C GLN A 73 -19.97 29.27 -15.73
N LYS A 74 -19.29 28.60 -16.66
CA LYS A 74 -19.84 28.21 -17.98
C LYS A 74 -20.51 26.83 -18.02
N CYS A 75 -20.44 26.06 -16.94
CA CYS A 75 -20.97 24.70 -16.90
C CYS A 75 -22.33 24.69 -16.21
N GLY A 76 -23.39 24.23 -16.89
CA GLY A 76 -24.75 24.21 -16.34
C GLY A 76 -24.82 23.47 -15.00
N VAL A 77 -25.21 24.18 -13.94
CA VAL A 77 -24.96 23.79 -12.54
C VAL A 77 -25.60 22.47 -12.10
N LYS A 78 -26.62 21.94 -12.80
CA LYS A 78 -27.36 20.73 -12.39
C LYS A 78 -26.78 19.39 -12.89
N GLU A 79 -26.51 19.25 -14.18
CA GLU A 79 -25.99 17.98 -14.75
C GLU A 79 -24.56 17.66 -14.27
N VAL A 80 -23.82 18.72 -13.96
CA VAL A 80 -22.46 18.68 -13.44
C VAL A 80 -22.45 18.14 -12.01
N ASP A 81 -23.43 18.53 -11.20
CA ASP A 81 -23.54 18.09 -9.80
C ASP A 81 -23.89 16.60 -9.72
N ASP A 82 -24.82 16.12 -10.54
CA ASP A 82 -25.20 14.70 -10.57
C ASP A 82 -24.04 13.80 -11.01
N PHE A 83 -23.24 14.24 -11.98
CA PHE A 83 -22.03 13.53 -12.41
C PHE A 83 -20.99 13.43 -11.29
N PHE A 84 -20.67 14.56 -10.63
CA PHE A 84 -19.68 14.56 -9.55
C PHE A 84 -20.17 13.78 -8.32
N GLU A 85 -21.47 13.84 -8.00
CA GLU A 85 -22.03 13.09 -6.87
C GLU A 85 -22.04 11.57 -7.17
N GLN A 86 -22.32 11.16 -8.41
CA GLN A 86 -22.15 9.76 -8.84
C GLN A 86 -20.70 9.28 -8.74
N GLU A 87 -19.74 10.08 -9.20
CA GLU A 87 -18.32 9.69 -9.16
C GLU A 87 -17.79 9.66 -7.72
N LYS A 88 -18.19 10.62 -6.88
CA LYS A 88 -17.92 10.60 -5.43
C LYS A 88 -18.48 9.34 -4.78
N ASN A 89 -19.73 8.97 -5.06
CA ASN A 89 -20.34 7.75 -4.54
C ASN A 89 -19.60 6.50 -5.03
N PHE A 90 -19.16 6.45 -6.29
CA PHE A 90 -18.33 5.38 -6.82
C PHE A 90 -17.00 5.27 -6.06
N LEU A 91 -16.29 6.39 -5.85
CA LEU A 91 -15.03 6.43 -5.11
C LEU A 91 -15.19 5.96 -3.66
N ILE A 92 -16.25 6.40 -2.97
CA ILE A 92 -16.58 5.95 -1.61
C ILE A 92 -16.81 4.43 -1.58
N ASN A 93 -17.59 3.91 -2.54
CA ASN A 93 -17.86 2.48 -2.64
C ASN A 93 -16.60 1.66 -2.91
N CYS A 94 -15.72 2.14 -3.79
CA CYS A 94 -14.40 1.55 -4.02
C CYS A 94 -13.59 1.55 -2.72
N TYR A 95 -13.44 2.71 -2.06
CA TYR A 95 -12.72 2.83 -0.81
C TYR A 95 -13.20 1.84 0.25
N ASN A 96 -14.51 1.70 0.44
CA ASN A 96 -15.07 0.77 1.41
C ASN A 96 -14.74 -0.69 1.06
N LYS A 97 -14.89 -1.11 -0.21
CA LYS A 97 -14.52 -2.47 -0.64
C LYS A 97 -13.05 -2.78 -0.40
N ILE A 98 -12.19 -1.80 -0.60
CA ILE A 98 -10.74 -1.93 -0.39
C ILE A 98 -10.45 -2.05 1.10
N LYS A 99 -11.01 -1.14 1.90
CA LYS A 99 -10.89 -1.14 3.37
C LYS A 99 -11.31 -2.51 3.95
N ASP A 100 -12.44 -3.04 3.50
CA ASP A 100 -12.95 -4.34 3.96
C ASP A 100 -12.06 -5.50 3.52
N SER A 101 -11.57 -5.47 2.28
CA SER A 101 -10.64 -6.47 1.74
C SER A 101 -9.31 -6.46 2.48
N CYS A 102 -8.77 -5.27 2.79
CA CYS A 102 -7.57 -5.12 3.61
C CYS A 102 -7.79 -5.69 5.01
N ALA A 103 -8.89 -5.32 5.67
CA ALA A 103 -9.23 -5.84 6.99
C ALA A 103 -9.39 -7.37 7.00
N LYS A 104 -9.95 -7.96 5.93
CA LYS A 104 -10.06 -9.41 5.76
C LYS A 104 -8.69 -10.07 5.62
N ALA A 105 -7.80 -9.50 4.80
CA ALA A 105 -6.45 -10.01 4.62
C ALA A 105 -5.61 -9.90 5.91
N ASP A 106 -5.77 -8.83 6.69
CA ASP A 106 -5.13 -8.69 8.01
C ASP A 106 -5.59 -9.77 8.99
N ARG A 107 -6.91 -10.06 9.03
CA ARG A 107 -7.44 -11.16 9.85
C ARG A 107 -6.84 -12.51 9.42
N MET A 108 -6.71 -12.74 8.12
CA MET A 108 -6.12 -13.97 7.57
C MET A 108 -4.63 -14.10 7.94
N THR A 109 -3.86 -13.02 7.83
CA THR A 109 -2.45 -12.98 8.25
C THR A 109 -2.29 -13.31 9.74
N ARG A 110 -3.15 -12.75 10.60
CA ARG A 110 -3.18 -13.09 12.04
C ARG A 110 -3.52 -14.56 12.28
N SER A 111 -4.50 -15.11 11.57
CA SER A 111 -4.87 -16.52 11.70
C SER A 111 -3.73 -17.46 11.29
N HIS A 112 -3.06 -17.21 10.16
CA HIS A 112 -1.89 -17.98 9.74
C HIS A 112 -0.74 -17.89 10.75
N LYS A 113 -0.52 -16.72 11.37
CA LYS A 113 0.47 -16.56 12.44
C LYS A 113 0.14 -17.46 13.64
N ASN A 114 -1.11 -17.50 14.08
CA ASN A 114 -1.53 -18.39 15.17
C ASN A 114 -1.30 -19.87 14.82
N VAL A 115 -1.56 -20.28 13.58
CA VAL A 115 -1.30 -21.66 13.12
C VAL A 115 0.19 -21.98 13.12
N VAL A 116 1.03 -21.05 12.66
CA VAL A 116 2.50 -21.16 12.72
C VAL A 116 2.98 -21.34 14.16
N ASP A 117 2.45 -20.54 15.09
CA ASP A 117 2.82 -20.60 16.51
C ASP A 117 2.39 -21.94 17.12
N ASN A 118 1.20 -22.46 16.76
CA ASN A 118 0.75 -23.80 17.17
C ASN A 118 1.68 -24.90 16.66
N TYR A 119 2.14 -24.84 15.40
CA TYR A 119 3.09 -25.82 14.87
C TYR A 119 4.43 -25.81 15.61
N VAL A 120 4.93 -24.62 15.97
CA VAL A 120 6.13 -24.48 16.80
C VAL A 120 5.92 -25.13 18.17
N HIS A 121 4.79 -24.81 18.82
CA HIS A 121 4.47 -25.34 20.13
C HIS A 121 4.34 -26.87 20.12
N THR A 122 3.58 -27.43 19.17
CA THR A 122 3.42 -28.88 19.04
C THR A 122 4.75 -29.59 18.75
N ALA A 123 5.60 -29.02 17.89
CA ALA A 123 6.93 -29.58 17.63
C ALA A 123 7.78 -29.62 18.91
N ALA A 124 7.75 -28.54 19.72
CA ALA A 124 8.45 -28.48 20.99
C ALA A 124 7.94 -29.53 22.00
N CYS A 125 6.62 -29.67 22.15
CA CYS A 125 6.02 -30.70 23.02
C CYS A 125 6.43 -32.12 22.58
N LEU A 126 6.43 -32.41 21.27
CA LEU A 126 6.89 -33.69 20.74
C LEU A 126 8.37 -33.94 21.01
N HIS A 127 9.21 -32.90 20.97
CA HIS A 127 10.62 -33.01 21.35
C HIS A 127 10.81 -33.31 22.84
N SER A 128 10.03 -32.68 23.71
CA SER A 128 10.05 -32.97 25.14
C SER A 128 9.60 -34.40 25.42
N LEU A 129 8.46 -34.84 24.87
CA LEU A 129 7.96 -36.22 25.01
C LEU A 129 8.97 -37.25 24.50
N ALA A 130 9.59 -36.99 23.34
CA ALA A 130 10.61 -37.87 22.78
C ALA A 130 11.85 -38.05 23.67
N SER A 131 12.08 -37.14 24.63
CA SER A 131 13.21 -37.23 25.55
C SER A 131 12.98 -38.23 26.68
N GLU A 132 11.72 -38.51 27.01
CA GLU A 132 11.30 -39.41 28.10
C GLU A 132 11.00 -40.84 27.61
N GLU A 133 10.84 -41.02 26.30
CA GLU A 133 10.37 -42.27 25.69
C GLU A 133 11.48 -43.25 25.24
N PRO A 134 11.20 -44.57 25.20
CA PRO A 134 12.10 -45.58 24.64
C PRO A 134 12.49 -45.33 23.19
N MET A 135 13.65 -45.84 22.78
CA MET A 135 14.33 -45.44 21.55
C MET A 135 13.53 -45.66 20.24
N VAL A 136 12.64 -46.65 20.23
CA VAL A 136 11.75 -46.92 19.09
C VAL A 136 10.70 -45.80 18.95
N ILE A 137 10.01 -45.44 20.03
CA ILE A 137 8.96 -44.40 20.07
C ILE A 137 9.56 -43.02 19.84
N LYS A 138 10.70 -42.74 20.48
CA LYS A 138 11.49 -41.52 20.28
C LYS A 138 11.75 -41.21 18.81
N LYS A 139 12.17 -42.20 18.01
CA LYS A 139 12.44 -42.01 16.57
C LYS A 139 11.19 -41.57 15.79
N TYR A 140 10.01 -42.10 16.13
CA TYR A 140 8.75 -41.71 15.49
C TYR A 140 8.34 -40.30 15.91
N LEU A 141 8.39 -39.97 17.20
CA LEU A 141 8.04 -38.63 17.71
C LEU A 141 8.92 -37.53 17.09
N LEU A 142 10.23 -37.75 16.99
CA LEU A 142 11.15 -36.82 16.32
C LEU A 142 10.84 -36.66 14.82
N LYS A 143 10.38 -37.73 14.16
CA LYS A 143 9.95 -37.66 12.74
C LYS A 143 8.69 -36.81 12.58
N VAL A 144 7.74 -36.91 13.51
CA VAL A 144 6.53 -36.10 13.54
C VAL A 144 6.86 -34.64 13.88
N ALA A 145 7.73 -34.36 14.84
CA ALA A 145 8.20 -33.01 15.15
C ALA A 145 8.84 -32.33 13.93
N LYS A 146 9.66 -33.09 13.18
CA LYS A 146 10.24 -32.61 11.91
C LYS A 146 9.20 -32.35 10.82
N LEU A 147 8.06 -33.04 10.85
CA LEU A 147 6.94 -32.77 9.94
C LEU A 147 6.28 -31.42 10.27
N PHE A 148 6.04 -31.13 11.56
CA PHE A 148 5.50 -29.84 12.00
C PHE A 148 6.41 -28.67 11.61
N GLU A 149 7.73 -28.83 11.71
CA GLU A 149 8.70 -27.84 11.22
C GLU A 149 8.60 -27.60 9.70
N LYS A 150 8.31 -28.64 8.91
CA LYS A 150 8.05 -28.48 7.46
C LYS A 150 6.71 -27.78 7.19
N LEU A 151 5.67 -28.15 7.93
CA LEU A 151 4.34 -27.52 7.82
C LEU A 151 4.41 -26.03 8.18
N ARG A 152 5.17 -25.67 9.21
CA ARG A 152 5.45 -24.28 9.58
C ARG A 152 5.98 -23.47 8.40
N LYS A 153 7.01 -23.99 7.70
CA LYS A 153 7.60 -23.30 6.54
C LYS A 153 6.59 -23.08 5.41
N VAL A 154 5.77 -24.08 5.11
CA VAL A 154 4.72 -23.96 4.09
C VAL A 154 3.69 -22.91 4.49
N GLU A 155 3.30 -22.88 5.76
CA GLU A 155 2.31 -21.94 6.27
C GLU A 155 2.83 -20.49 6.30
N THR A 156 4.10 -20.28 6.69
CA THR A 156 4.76 -18.96 6.59
C THR A 156 4.78 -18.46 5.13
N LEU A 157 4.99 -19.35 4.16
CA LEU A 157 4.94 -18.98 2.73
C LEU A 157 3.53 -18.63 2.26
N ARG A 158 2.49 -19.27 2.80
CA ARG A 158 1.09 -18.89 2.53
C ARG A 158 0.76 -17.51 3.08
N MET A 159 1.27 -17.17 4.26
CA MET A 159 1.15 -15.83 4.85
C MET A 159 1.78 -14.76 3.95
N VAL A 160 2.97 -15.01 3.40
CA VAL A 160 3.64 -14.08 2.47
C VAL A 160 2.83 -13.91 1.18
N ARG A 161 2.26 -14.99 0.62
CA ARG A 161 1.40 -14.89 -0.56
C ARG A 161 0.15 -14.05 -0.31
N ALA A 162 -0.47 -14.14 0.87
CA ALA A 162 -1.61 -13.30 1.24
C ALA A 162 -1.25 -11.80 1.28
N LEU A 163 -0.04 -11.46 1.75
CA LEU A 163 0.47 -10.08 1.76
C LEU A 163 0.78 -9.57 0.34
N VAL A 164 1.20 -10.44 -0.58
CA VAL A 164 1.40 -10.09 -1.99
C VAL A 164 0.05 -9.85 -2.70
N SER A 165 -0.99 -10.59 -2.36
CA SER A 165 -2.35 -10.30 -2.87
C SER A 165 -2.83 -8.90 -2.47
N LEU A 166 -2.53 -8.48 -1.24
CA LEU A 166 -2.78 -7.12 -0.72
C LEU A 166 -2.07 -6.02 -1.51
N SER A 167 -0.78 -6.22 -1.84
CA SER A 167 -0.01 -5.23 -2.60
C SER A 167 -0.50 -5.10 -4.05
N ILE A 168 -0.93 -6.20 -4.68
CA ILE A 168 -1.53 -6.20 -6.02
C ILE A 168 -2.89 -5.50 -6.02
N ILE A 169 -3.72 -5.74 -4.99
CA ILE A 169 -5.03 -5.08 -4.85
C ILE A 169 -4.85 -3.57 -4.62
N LEU A 170 -3.93 -3.15 -3.75
CA LEU A 170 -3.62 -1.73 -3.53
C LEU A 170 -3.06 -1.05 -4.79
N ALA A 171 -2.22 -1.74 -5.56
CA ALA A 171 -1.66 -1.22 -6.81
C ALA A 171 -2.75 -1.01 -7.88
N SER A 172 -3.61 -2.01 -8.10
CA SER A 172 -4.72 -1.95 -9.07
C SER A 172 -5.76 -0.89 -8.70
N VAL A 173 -5.99 -0.68 -7.40
CA VAL A 173 -6.85 0.37 -6.84
C VAL A 173 -6.31 1.77 -7.11
N LEU A 174 -5.03 2.00 -6.83
CA LEU A 174 -4.38 3.29 -7.06
C LEU A 174 -4.32 3.62 -8.56
N ILE A 175 -4.26 2.60 -9.41
CA ILE A 175 -4.30 2.73 -10.88
C ILE A 175 -5.71 3.09 -11.35
N LEU A 176 -6.76 2.39 -10.89
CA LEU A 176 -8.14 2.66 -11.29
C LEU A 176 -8.64 4.02 -10.79
N ALA A 177 -8.35 4.38 -9.54
CA ALA A 177 -8.75 5.67 -8.99
C ALA A 177 -8.04 6.82 -9.71
N PHE A 178 -6.77 6.67 -10.07
CA PHE A 178 -6.03 7.70 -10.78
C PHE A 178 -6.48 7.82 -12.23
N LEU A 179 -6.48 6.73 -13.01
CA LEU A 179 -6.83 6.74 -14.43
C LEU A 179 -8.24 7.27 -14.67
N LYS A 180 -9.22 6.84 -13.86
CA LYS A 180 -10.60 7.26 -14.03
C LYS A 180 -10.80 8.74 -13.68
N THR A 181 -10.17 9.21 -12.60
CA THR A 181 -10.23 10.63 -12.21
C THR A 181 -9.50 11.51 -13.22
N THR A 182 -8.39 11.06 -13.81
CA THR A 182 -7.66 11.85 -14.81
C THR A 182 -8.33 11.85 -16.18
N ASP A 183 -8.78 10.70 -16.70
CA ASP A 183 -9.41 10.63 -18.03
C ASP A 183 -10.77 11.31 -18.06
N GLN A 184 -11.59 11.15 -17.02
CA GLN A 184 -12.90 11.78 -16.98
C GLN A 184 -12.81 13.29 -16.74
N PHE A 185 -11.86 13.74 -15.91
CA PHE A 185 -11.64 15.17 -15.69
C PHE A 185 -11.04 15.85 -16.93
N LEU A 186 -10.15 15.16 -17.67
CA LEU A 186 -9.66 15.64 -18.98
C LEU A 186 -10.77 15.67 -20.03
N GLY A 187 -11.59 14.63 -20.12
CA GLY A 187 -12.71 14.55 -21.06
C GLY A 187 -13.75 15.64 -20.79
N TYR A 188 -14.04 15.88 -19.52
CA TYR A 188 -14.92 16.95 -19.07
C TYR A 188 -14.34 18.34 -19.40
N ILE A 189 -13.04 18.57 -19.14
CA ILE A 189 -12.37 19.81 -19.55
C ILE A 189 -12.33 19.99 -21.07
N CYS A 190 -12.09 18.93 -21.86
CA CYS A 190 -12.09 18.99 -23.32
C CYS A 190 -13.50 19.32 -23.87
N SER A 191 -14.54 18.74 -23.28
CA SER A 191 -15.94 19.04 -23.60
C SER A 191 -16.31 20.50 -23.27
N ILE A 192 -15.72 21.09 -22.23
CA ILE A 192 -15.96 22.48 -21.82
C ILE A 192 -15.21 23.49 -22.69
N ILE A 193 -13.98 23.16 -23.12
CA ILE A 193 -13.16 24.06 -23.95
C ILE A 193 -13.56 23.99 -25.44
N GLY A 194 -14.45 23.06 -25.83
CA GLY A 194 -14.90 22.91 -27.22
C GLY A 194 -13.81 22.40 -28.15
N VAL A 195 -12.79 21.74 -27.60
CA VAL A 195 -11.74 21.09 -28.41
C VAL A 195 -12.24 19.70 -28.74
N THR A 196 -12.92 19.57 -29.87
CA THR A 196 -13.05 18.28 -30.55
C THR A 196 -11.64 17.80 -30.90
N ASN A 197 -11.25 16.64 -30.37
CA ASN A 197 -10.01 15.95 -30.75
C ASN A 197 -9.85 15.93 -32.28
N PRO A 198 -8.67 16.21 -32.84
CA PRO A 198 -8.31 15.66 -34.14
C PRO A 198 -8.09 14.14 -34.05
#